data_AF-A0A1M4YTG3-F1
#
_entry.id   AF-A0A1M4YTG3-F1
#
_cell.length_a   1.000
_cell.length_b   1.000
_cell.length_c   1.000
_cell.angle_alpha   90.00
_cell.angle_beta   90.00
_cell.angle_gamma   90.00
#
_symmetry.space_group_name_H-M   'P 1'
#
loop_
_entity.id
_entity.type
_entity.pdbx_description
1 polymer ?
#
loop_
_entity_poly.entity_id
_entity_poly.type
_entity_poly.pdbx_seq_one_letter_code
_entity_poly.pdbx_strand_id
1 'polypeptide(L)'
;MKRKNYVAYLRQSTMKQEISGLGVEAQREIIRNYLKDRKTVAEYIETESGRKSDRPKLAEALELCRKTNSVLIVAKLDRLSRNVAFTSKLLESDVEIVFCDFPEANKLVLHIISSIAEYEAGLISQRTKQSLKAKKSRGYKLGKSENLLNKLNQAVENSNKTNHQKALDNPNNKRAIALLKNLVKEERSLSEMARILNSEGFLTSKGCQFRASQVSILLKRYNLKED
;
A
#
# COMPACT_ATOMS: atom_id res chain seq x y z
N MET A 1 7.32 -41.88 -16.60
CA MET A 1 7.16 -40.41 -16.46
C MET A 1 6.48 -40.13 -15.12
N LYS A 2 7.16 -39.56 -14.12
CA LYS A 2 6.58 -39.32 -12.78
C LYS A 2 5.33 -38.44 -12.91
N ARG A 3 4.21 -38.82 -12.27
CA ARG A 3 3.00 -37.97 -12.19
C ARG A 3 3.38 -36.68 -11.47
N LYS A 4 3.32 -35.55 -12.17
CA LYS A 4 3.46 -34.21 -11.55
C LYS A 4 2.18 -33.88 -10.81
N ASN A 5 2.33 -33.50 -9.54
CA ASN A 5 1.26 -32.99 -8.70
C ASN A 5 1.15 -31.46 -8.89
N TYR A 6 -0.05 -30.91 -8.72
CA TYR A 6 -0.30 -29.48 -8.92
C TYR A 6 -0.90 -28.84 -7.67
N VAL A 7 -0.48 -27.63 -7.34
CA VAL A 7 -1.10 -26.79 -6.30
C VAL A 7 -1.67 -25.55 -6.99
N ALA A 8 -2.96 -25.29 -6.85
CA ALA A 8 -3.59 -24.14 -7.50
C ALA A 8 -3.49 -22.89 -6.64
N TYR A 9 -3.19 -21.77 -7.29
CA TYR A 9 -3.27 -20.44 -6.70
C TYR A 9 -4.30 -19.59 -7.44
N LEU A 10 -5.24 -19.04 -6.66
CA LEU A 10 -6.39 -18.27 -7.11
C LEU A 10 -6.37 -16.91 -6.43
N ARG A 11 -6.86 -15.86 -7.11
CA ARG A 11 -6.91 -14.50 -6.53
C ARG A 11 -8.29 -13.87 -6.68
N GLN A 12 -8.79 -13.28 -5.60
CA GLN A 12 -10.04 -12.52 -5.54
C GLN A 12 -9.87 -11.10 -4.98
N SER A 13 -10.74 -10.18 -5.40
CA SER A 13 -10.76 -8.79 -4.90
C SER A 13 -11.75 -8.64 -3.74
N THR A 14 -11.43 -7.78 -2.76
CA THR A 14 -12.01 -7.82 -1.41
C THR A 14 -13.41 -7.27 -1.15
N MET A 15 -14.14 -6.65 -2.10
CA MET A 15 -15.35 -5.90 -1.65
C MET A 15 -16.59 -5.92 -2.54
N LYS A 16 -16.56 -6.47 -3.77
CA LYS A 16 -17.77 -6.44 -4.66
C LYS A 16 -18.02 -7.71 -5.47
N GLN A 17 -17.20 -8.75 -5.29
CA GLN A 17 -17.32 -10.01 -6.04
C GLN A 17 -17.73 -11.21 -5.19
N GLU A 18 -17.92 -11.05 -3.87
CA GLU A 18 -18.56 -12.08 -3.03
C GLU A 18 -19.95 -12.45 -3.55
N ILE A 19 -20.64 -11.53 -4.23
CA ILE A 19 -22.02 -11.72 -4.69
C ILE A 19 -22.10 -12.54 -5.99
N SER A 20 -21.03 -12.61 -6.79
CA SER A 20 -21.11 -13.31 -8.08
C SER A 20 -20.36 -14.62 -8.16
N GLY A 21 -19.27 -14.83 -7.40
CA GLY A 21 -18.47 -16.06 -7.55
C GLY A 21 -18.11 -16.31 -9.02
N LEU A 22 -17.84 -15.26 -9.81
CA LEU A 22 -17.51 -15.41 -11.23
C LEU A 22 -15.99 -15.33 -11.45
N GLY A 23 -15.27 -14.64 -10.56
CA GLY A 23 -13.84 -14.42 -10.71
C GLY A 23 -13.00 -15.64 -10.37
N VAL A 24 -13.30 -16.33 -9.27
CA VAL A 24 -12.54 -17.51 -8.81
C VAL A 24 -12.99 -18.76 -9.57
N GLU A 25 -14.27 -18.86 -9.85
CA GLU A 25 -14.90 -19.97 -10.57
C GLU A 25 -14.41 -20.03 -12.01
N ALA A 26 -14.32 -18.89 -12.71
CA ALA A 26 -13.69 -18.84 -14.03
C ALA A 26 -12.21 -19.26 -13.97
N GLN A 27 -11.49 -18.90 -12.91
CA GLN A 27 -10.10 -19.35 -12.73
C GLN A 27 -10.03 -20.87 -12.49
N ARG A 28 -10.93 -21.44 -11.67
CA ARG A 28 -11.03 -22.88 -11.44
C ARG A 28 -11.36 -23.62 -12.73
N GLU A 29 -12.26 -23.08 -13.54
CA GLU A 29 -12.64 -23.66 -14.83
C GLU A 29 -11.46 -23.70 -15.81
N ILE A 30 -10.70 -22.59 -15.92
CA ILE A 30 -9.48 -22.54 -16.72
C ILE A 30 -8.47 -23.60 -16.27
N ILE A 31 -8.23 -23.71 -14.95
CA ILE A 31 -7.30 -24.69 -14.38
C ILE A 31 -7.80 -26.12 -14.64
N ARG A 32 -9.10 -26.37 -14.46
CA ARG A 32 -9.72 -27.68 -14.72
C ARG A 32 -9.58 -28.08 -16.19
N ASN A 33 -9.86 -27.16 -17.12
CA ASN A 33 -9.73 -27.40 -18.56
C ASN A 33 -8.28 -27.71 -18.95
N TYR A 34 -7.30 -27.06 -18.31
CA TYR A 34 -5.89 -27.34 -18.52
C TYR A 34 -5.46 -28.71 -17.97
N LEU A 35 -5.90 -29.05 -16.75
CA LEU A 35 -5.53 -30.30 -16.09
C LEU A 35 -6.26 -31.53 -16.62
N LYS A 36 -7.40 -31.35 -17.30
CA LYS A 36 -8.29 -32.41 -17.79
C LYS A 36 -8.66 -33.37 -16.65
N ASP A 37 -8.13 -34.60 -16.66
CA ASP A 37 -8.42 -35.63 -15.66
C ASP A 37 -7.57 -35.51 -14.39
N ARG A 38 -6.58 -34.61 -14.36
CA ARG A 38 -5.70 -34.41 -13.19
C ARG A 38 -6.35 -33.48 -12.19
N LYS A 39 -6.14 -33.76 -10.90
CA LYS A 39 -6.60 -32.92 -9.79
C LYS A 39 -5.44 -32.18 -9.13
N THR A 40 -5.75 -31.03 -8.57
CA THR A 40 -4.85 -30.29 -7.69
C THR A 40 -4.81 -30.97 -6.32
N VAL A 41 -3.65 -30.89 -5.66
CA VAL A 41 -3.44 -31.39 -4.30
C VAL A 41 -4.06 -30.44 -3.28
N ALA A 42 -3.97 -29.14 -3.56
CA ALA A 42 -4.57 -28.08 -2.75
C ALA A 42 -4.88 -26.86 -3.62
N GLU A 43 -5.81 -26.03 -3.15
CA GLU A 43 -6.11 -24.72 -3.71
C GLU A 43 -5.90 -23.64 -2.64
N TYR A 44 -5.22 -22.56 -3.01
CA TYR A 44 -4.98 -21.40 -2.16
C TYR A 44 -5.63 -20.17 -2.78
N ILE A 45 -6.49 -19.49 -2.01
CA ILE A 45 -7.22 -18.31 -2.47
C ILE A 45 -6.66 -17.07 -1.77
N GLU A 46 -6.06 -16.17 -2.54
CA GLU A 46 -5.58 -14.88 -2.05
C GLU A 46 -6.67 -13.82 -2.13
N THR A 47 -6.88 -13.13 -1.02
CA THR A 47 -7.91 -12.09 -0.89
C THR A 47 -7.23 -10.72 -0.77
N GLU A 48 -7.19 -9.98 -1.88
CA GLU A 48 -6.44 -8.73 -1.98
C GLU A 48 -7.30 -7.51 -1.62
N SER A 49 -6.92 -6.76 -0.58
CA SER A 49 -7.46 -5.42 -0.29
C SER A 49 -6.48 -4.30 -0.64
N GLY A 50 -6.86 -3.54 -1.66
CA GLY A 50 -6.08 -2.38 -2.11
C GLY A 50 -4.69 -2.77 -2.58
N ARG A 51 -3.72 -1.88 -2.35
CA ARG A 51 -2.33 -1.99 -2.84
C ARG A 51 -1.39 -2.74 -1.88
N LYS A 52 -1.92 -3.46 -0.89
CA LYS A 52 -1.09 -4.22 0.05
C LYS A 52 -0.44 -5.38 -0.70
N SER A 53 0.88 -5.50 -0.58
CA SER A 53 1.69 -6.45 -1.35
C SER A 53 1.90 -7.78 -0.62
N ASP A 54 1.39 -7.92 0.60
CA ASP A 54 1.54 -9.13 1.38
C ASP A 54 0.64 -10.23 0.80
N ARG A 55 1.26 -11.35 0.41
CA ARG A 55 0.60 -12.50 -0.21
C ARG A 55 0.84 -13.78 0.60
N PRO A 56 0.24 -13.90 1.80
CA PRO A 56 0.48 -15.03 2.69
C PRO A 56 0.07 -16.37 2.04
N LYS A 57 -1.04 -16.39 1.28
CA LYS A 57 -1.55 -17.62 0.68
C LYS A 57 -0.67 -18.13 -0.45
N LEU A 58 0.01 -17.23 -1.15
CA LEU A 58 1.00 -17.61 -2.13
C LEU A 58 2.27 -18.19 -1.50
N ALA A 59 2.71 -17.64 -0.38
CA ALA A 59 3.85 -18.18 0.36
C ALA A 59 3.55 -19.62 0.87
N GLU A 60 2.36 -19.83 1.44
CA GLU A 60 1.87 -21.16 1.85
C GLU A 60 1.84 -22.14 0.66
N ALA A 61 1.32 -21.70 -0.50
CA ALA A 61 1.25 -22.53 -1.70
C ALA A 61 2.65 -22.94 -2.20
N LEU A 62 3.61 -22.02 -2.21
CA LEU A 62 4.99 -22.29 -2.60
C LEU A 62 5.70 -23.24 -1.62
N GLU A 63 5.44 -23.10 -0.33
CA GLU A 63 5.98 -24.00 0.68
C GLU A 63 5.44 -25.44 0.50
N LEU A 64 4.14 -25.58 0.23
CA LEU A 64 3.55 -26.87 -0.10
C LEU A 64 4.15 -27.47 -1.37
N CYS A 65 4.35 -26.67 -2.41
CA CYS A 65 4.99 -27.11 -3.65
C CYS A 65 6.39 -27.68 -3.39
N ARG A 66 7.20 -27.00 -2.56
CA ARG A 66 8.54 -27.49 -2.17
C ARG A 66 8.47 -28.81 -1.41
N LYS A 67 7.58 -28.92 -0.42
CA LYS A 67 7.43 -30.14 0.40
C LYS A 67 6.97 -31.36 -0.41
N THR A 68 6.15 -31.13 -1.43
CA THR A 68 5.50 -32.21 -2.21
C THR A 68 6.11 -32.41 -3.59
N ASN A 69 7.13 -31.63 -3.94
CA ASN A 69 7.70 -31.55 -5.29
C ASN A 69 6.61 -31.36 -6.36
N SER A 70 5.64 -30.49 -6.06
CA SER A 70 4.50 -30.15 -6.93
C SER A 70 4.78 -28.88 -7.73
N VAL A 71 4.04 -28.73 -8.83
CA VAL A 71 4.05 -27.55 -9.70
C VAL A 71 2.96 -26.57 -9.24
N LEU A 72 3.28 -25.28 -9.15
CA LEU A 72 2.27 -24.26 -8.89
C LEU A 72 1.50 -23.97 -10.19
N ILE A 73 0.18 -24.10 -10.17
CA ILE A 73 -0.68 -23.80 -11.31
C ILE A 73 -1.51 -22.54 -11.06
N VAL A 74 -1.53 -21.65 -12.04
CA VAL A 74 -2.24 -20.37 -11.99
C VAL A 74 -3.05 -20.19 -13.27
N ALA A 75 -4.31 -19.75 -13.13
CA ALA A 75 -5.21 -19.61 -14.28
C ALA A 75 -4.70 -18.59 -15.32
N LYS A 76 -4.21 -17.43 -14.85
CA LYS A 76 -3.72 -16.34 -15.71
C LYS A 76 -2.48 -15.65 -15.18
N LEU A 77 -1.61 -15.21 -16.08
CA LEU A 77 -0.36 -14.50 -15.74
C LEU A 77 -0.60 -13.23 -14.93
N ASP A 78 -1.64 -12.46 -15.27
CA ASP A 78 -1.99 -11.19 -14.63
C ASP A 78 -2.40 -11.33 -13.15
N ARG A 79 -2.63 -12.56 -12.69
CA ARG A 79 -2.92 -12.86 -11.28
C ARG A 79 -1.67 -12.82 -10.43
N LEU A 80 -0.49 -13.05 -11.01
CA LEU A 80 0.81 -12.96 -10.34
C LEU A 80 1.58 -11.67 -10.69
N SER A 81 1.50 -11.19 -11.93
CA SER A 81 2.47 -10.27 -12.56
C SER A 81 2.38 -8.77 -12.23
N ARG A 82 1.35 -8.30 -11.51
CA ARG A 82 1.15 -6.85 -11.23
C ARG A 82 2.25 -6.19 -10.37
N ASN A 83 3.26 -6.94 -9.95
CA ASN A 83 4.41 -6.46 -9.21
C ASN A 83 5.66 -7.19 -9.73
N VAL A 84 6.59 -6.46 -10.37
CA VAL A 84 7.81 -7.03 -10.95
C VAL A 84 8.71 -7.62 -9.89
N ALA A 85 8.85 -6.94 -8.74
CA ALA A 85 9.66 -7.42 -7.64
C ALA A 85 9.13 -8.76 -7.09
N PHE A 86 7.81 -8.93 -7.09
CA PHE A 86 7.18 -10.19 -6.68
C PHE A 86 7.40 -11.29 -7.72
N THR A 87 7.22 -10.99 -9.01
CA THR A 87 7.44 -11.98 -10.08
C THR A 87 8.90 -12.44 -10.11
N SER A 88 9.85 -11.53 -9.85
CA SER A 88 11.27 -11.86 -9.83
C SER A 88 11.63 -12.82 -8.68
N LYS A 89 11.13 -12.57 -7.46
CA LYS A 89 11.27 -13.50 -6.33
C LYS A 89 10.65 -14.87 -6.60
N LEU A 90 9.52 -14.88 -7.29
CA LEU A 90 8.83 -16.11 -7.66
C LEU A 90 9.63 -16.92 -8.69
N LEU A 91 10.27 -16.23 -9.65
CA LEU A 91 11.14 -16.83 -10.65
C LEU A 91 12.50 -17.28 -10.09
N GLU A 92 12.93 -16.71 -8.98
CA GLU A 92 14.07 -17.21 -8.18
C GLU A 92 13.71 -18.41 -7.30
N SER A 93 12.43 -18.75 -7.16
CA SER A 93 12.04 -19.94 -6.40
C SER A 93 12.31 -21.21 -7.19
N ASP A 94 12.71 -22.28 -6.50
CA ASP A 94 12.96 -23.60 -7.08
C ASP A 94 11.66 -24.35 -7.48
N VAL A 95 10.51 -23.67 -7.44
CA VAL A 95 9.20 -24.24 -7.75
C VAL A 95 8.87 -23.97 -9.21
N GLU A 96 8.53 -25.02 -9.94
CA GLU A 96 8.01 -24.91 -11.31
C GLU A 96 6.61 -24.28 -11.29
N ILE A 97 6.36 -23.34 -12.20
CA ILE A 97 5.11 -22.58 -12.27
C ILE A 97 4.54 -22.68 -13.66
N VAL A 98 3.26 -23.01 -13.75
CA VAL A 98 2.51 -23.11 -15.00
C VAL A 98 1.36 -22.13 -14.99
N PHE A 99 1.26 -21.35 -16.07
CA PHE A 99 0.15 -20.46 -16.35
C PHE A 99 -0.74 -21.10 -17.41
N CYS A 100 -2.03 -21.30 -17.11
CA CYS A 100 -2.93 -22.00 -18.03
C CYS A 100 -3.19 -21.21 -19.33
N ASP A 101 -3.20 -19.88 -19.25
CA ASP A 101 -3.34 -18.99 -20.41
C ASP A 101 -2.07 -18.86 -21.24
N PHE A 102 -0.91 -19.15 -20.64
CA PHE A 102 0.38 -19.10 -21.33
C PHE A 102 1.35 -20.18 -20.83
N PRO A 103 1.14 -21.45 -21.20
CA PRO A 103 1.91 -22.58 -20.67
C PRO A 103 3.40 -22.57 -21.06
N GLU A 104 3.74 -21.90 -22.16
CA GLU A 104 5.12 -21.77 -22.64
C GLU A 104 5.89 -20.60 -22.00
N ALA A 105 5.29 -19.92 -21.03
CA ALA A 105 5.91 -18.80 -20.34
C ALA A 105 7.20 -19.23 -19.62
N ASN A 106 8.34 -18.92 -20.21
CA ASN A 106 9.63 -19.10 -19.57
C ASN A 106 9.97 -17.91 -18.66
N LYS A 107 11.00 -18.07 -17.82
CA LYS A 107 11.44 -17.06 -16.84
C LYS A 107 11.70 -15.68 -17.47
N LEU A 108 12.35 -15.63 -18.63
CA LEU A 108 12.65 -14.38 -19.32
C LEU A 108 11.36 -13.65 -19.74
N VAL A 109 10.44 -14.37 -20.37
CA VAL A 109 9.17 -13.83 -20.85
C VAL A 109 8.33 -13.31 -19.68
N LEU A 110 8.33 -14.00 -18.55
CA LEU A 110 7.65 -13.56 -17.33
C LEU A 110 8.23 -12.25 -16.79
N HIS A 111 9.56 -12.09 -16.76
CA HIS A 111 10.19 -10.82 -16.36
C HIS A 111 9.78 -9.66 -17.28
N ILE A 112 9.77 -9.88 -18.60
CA ILE A 112 9.40 -8.86 -19.58
C ILE A 112 7.94 -8.43 -19.39
N ILE A 113 7.02 -9.39 -19.33
CA ILE A 113 5.59 -9.10 -19.21
C ILE A 113 5.28 -8.40 -17.89
N SER A 114 5.87 -8.85 -16.77
CA SER A 114 5.70 -8.17 -15.50
C SER A 114 6.22 -6.73 -15.55
N SER A 115 7.34 -6.49 -16.23
CA SER A 115 7.92 -5.14 -16.38
C SER A 115 7.00 -4.21 -17.16
N ILE A 116 6.41 -4.71 -18.25
CA ILE A 116 5.42 -3.97 -19.03
C ILE A 116 4.17 -3.69 -18.18
N ALA A 117 3.66 -4.70 -17.47
CA ALA A 117 2.46 -4.55 -16.63
C ALA A 117 2.66 -3.51 -15.51
N GLU A 118 3.84 -3.45 -14.90
CA GLU A 118 4.17 -2.45 -13.89
C GLU A 118 4.27 -1.04 -14.50
N TYR A 119 4.91 -0.91 -15.65
CA TYR A 119 4.97 0.35 -16.38
C TYR A 119 3.57 0.87 -16.74
N GLU A 120 2.71 0.02 -17.27
CA GLU A 120 1.32 0.38 -17.60
C GLU A 120 0.51 0.77 -16.36
N ALA A 121 0.63 0.04 -15.25
CA ALA A 121 0.00 0.40 -13.99
C ALA A 121 0.47 1.79 -13.50
N GLY A 122 1.76 2.09 -13.67
CA GLY A 122 2.34 3.40 -13.43
C GLY A 122 1.70 4.49 -14.30
N LEU A 123 1.58 4.26 -15.60
CA LEU A 123 0.94 5.20 -16.54
C LEU A 123 -0.53 5.45 -16.22
N ILE A 124 -1.30 4.40 -15.90
CA ILE A 124 -2.71 4.53 -15.50
C ILE A 124 -2.82 5.40 -14.23
N SER A 125 -1.93 5.18 -13.26
CA SER A 125 -1.88 6.00 -12.04
C SER A 125 -1.58 7.47 -12.37
N GLN A 126 -0.60 7.73 -13.24
CA GLN A 126 -0.24 9.07 -13.68
C GLN A 126 -1.41 9.77 -14.39
N ARG A 127 -2.03 9.12 -15.39
CA ARG A 127 -3.18 9.66 -16.14
C ARG A 127 -4.37 9.95 -15.22
N THR A 128 -4.63 9.08 -14.26
CA THR A 128 -5.69 9.27 -13.26
C THR A 128 -5.40 10.51 -12.41
N LYS A 129 -4.17 10.66 -11.91
CA LYS A 129 -3.76 11.83 -11.12
C LYS A 129 -3.87 13.13 -11.93
N GLN A 130 -3.44 13.12 -13.19
CA GLN A 130 -3.55 14.28 -14.08
C GLN A 130 -5.01 14.66 -14.32
N SER A 131 -5.87 13.68 -14.64
CA SER A 131 -7.31 13.88 -14.81
C SER A 131 -7.98 14.42 -13.55
N LEU A 132 -7.62 13.90 -12.38
CA LEU A 132 -8.14 14.39 -11.10
C LEU A 132 -7.66 15.82 -10.81
N LYS A 133 -6.39 16.14 -11.08
CA LYS A 133 -5.84 17.50 -10.92
C LYS A 133 -6.59 18.50 -11.81
N ALA A 134 -6.85 18.15 -13.07
CA ALA A 134 -7.62 18.97 -14.00
C ALA A 134 -9.08 19.14 -13.58
N LYS A 135 -9.74 18.08 -13.09
CA LYS A 135 -11.09 18.19 -12.52
C LYS A 135 -11.12 19.13 -11.32
N LYS A 136 -10.13 19.01 -10.41
CA LYS A 136 -10.02 19.88 -9.24
C LYS A 136 -9.78 21.35 -9.61
N SER A 137 -8.94 21.62 -10.61
CA SER A 137 -8.70 23.01 -11.07
C SER A 137 -9.93 23.63 -11.73
N ARG A 138 -10.81 22.83 -12.32
CA ARG A 138 -12.13 23.26 -12.82
C ARG A 138 -13.18 23.43 -11.71
N GLY A 139 -12.79 23.35 -10.44
CA GLY A 139 -13.69 23.58 -9.30
C GLY A 139 -14.52 22.37 -8.86
N TYR A 140 -14.36 21.20 -9.49
CA TYR A 140 -15.07 20.00 -9.04
C TYR A 140 -14.55 19.54 -7.68
N LYS A 141 -15.46 19.35 -6.73
CA LYS A 141 -15.16 18.70 -5.44
C LYS A 141 -14.95 17.21 -5.67
N LEU A 142 -13.76 16.72 -5.35
CA LEU A 142 -13.39 15.31 -5.43
C LEU A 142 -13.68 14.61 -4.11
N GLY A 143 -14.16 13.36 -4.19
CA GLY A 143 -14.54 12.56 -3.02
C GLY A 143 -15.97 12.85 -2.55
N LYS A 144 -16.56 11.88 -1.85
CA LYS A 144 -17.82 12.04 -1.12
C LYS A 144 -17.56 11.86 0.37
N SER A 145 -17.99 12.82 1.18
CA SER A 145 -17.93 12.74 2.66
C SER A 145 -18.66 11.50 3.18
N GLU A 146 -19.73 11.08 2.51
CA GLU A 146 -20.50 9.87 2.80
C GLU A 146 -19.64 8.60 2.86
N ASN A 147 -18.59 8.51 2.04
CA ASN A 147 -17.69 7.35 2.02
C ASN A 147 -16.87 7.20 3.32
N LEU A 148 -16.85 8.23 4.18
CA LEU A 148 -16.15 8.23 5.46
C LEU A 148 -17.08 7.99 6.64
N LEU A 149 -18.41 8.00 6.46
CA LEU A 149 -19.38 7.88 7.56
C LEU A 149 -19.14 6.60 8.39
N ASN A 150 -18.97 5.46 7.72
CA ASN A 150 -18.75 4.17 8.39
C ASN A 150 -17.34 4.01 8.98
N LYS A 151 -16.41 4.92 8.71
CA LYS A 151 -15.01 4.86 9.13
C LYS A 151 -14.51 6.20 9.68
N LEU A 152 -15.41 7.03 10.20
CA LEU A 152 -15.10 8.42 10.56
C LEU A 152 -14.01 8.48 11.62
N ASN A 153 -14.13 7.68 12.67
CA ASN A 153 -13.14 7.62 13.76
C ASN A 153 -11.75 7.23 13.24
N GLN A 154 -11.68 6.20 12.38
CA GLN A 154 -10.43 5.77 11.76
C GLN A 154 -9.84 6.85 10.84
N ALA A 155 -10.69 7.55 10.09
CA ALA A 155 -10.26 8.63 9.21
C ALA A 155 -9.70 9.83 10.00
N VAL A 156 -10.33 10.19 11.12
CA VAL A 156 -9.84 11.21 12.04
C VAL A 156 -8.49 10.80 12.64
N GLU A 157 -8.37 9.56 13.11
CA GLU A 157 -7.11 9.05 13.68
C GLU A 157 -5.98 9.07 12.64
N ASN A 158 -6.23 8.59 11.42
CA ASN A 158 -5.26 8.60 10.33
C ASN A 158 -4.86 10.03 9.93
N SER A 159 -5.82 10.96 9.91
CA SER A 159 -5.58 12.38 9.67
C SER A 159 -4.68 12.97 10.76
N ASN A 160 -4.97 12.68 12.03
CA ASN A 160 -4.19 13.14 13.17
C ASN A 160 -2.76 12.59 13.12
N LYS A 161 -2.57 11.29 12.86
CA LYS A 161 -1.24 10.68 12.67
C LYS A 161 -0.47 11.36 11.54
N THR A 162 -1.11 11.55 10.39
CA THR A 162 -0.48 12.18 9.21
C THR A 162 -0.09 13.63 9.50
N ASN A 163 -0.98 14.40 10.14
CA ASN A 163 -0.73 15.80 10.48
C ASN A 163 0.36 15.93 11.55
N HIS A 164 0.39 15.00 12.51
CA HIS A 164 1.43 14.92 13.52
C HIS A 164 2.80 14.65 12.88
N GLN A 165 2.89 13.67 11.99
CA GLN A 165 4.12 13.34 11.27
C GLN A 165 4.62 14.52 10.43
N LYS A 166 3.73 15.17 9.66
CA LYS A 166 4.07 16.39 8.90
C LYS A 166 4.57 17.52 9.79
N ALA A 167 4.02 17.66 10.99
CA ALA A 167 4.46 18.68 11.93
C ALA A 167 5.84 18.34 12.53
N LEU A 168 6.12 17.07 12.81
CA LEU A 168 7.43 16.59 13.27
C LEU A 168 8.51 16.78 12.20
N ASP A 169 8.18 16.49 10.94
CA ASP A 169 9.11 16.58 9.82
C ASP A 169 9.35 18.01 9.31
N ASN A 170 8.55 18.98 9.77
CA ASN A 170 8.71 20.36 9.37
C ASN A 170 10.05 20.92 9.90
N PRO A 171 10.99 21.33 9.03
CA PRO A 171 12.31 21.79 9.44
C PRO A 171 12.25 23.06 10.29
N ASN A 172 11.26 23.93 10.07
CA ASN A 172 11.09 25.14 10.87
C ASN A 172 10.63 24.82 12.29
N ASN A 173 9.73 23.84 12.45
CA ASN A 173 9.32 23.37 13.77
C ASN A 173 10.49 22.72 14.52
N LYS A 174 11.32 21.93 13.83
CA LYS A 174 12.53 21.32 14.44
C LYS A 174 13.49 22.39 14.97
N ARG A 175 13.73 23.45 14.19
CA ARG A 175 14.58 24.58 14.61
C ARG A 175 13.93 25.38 15.75
N ALA A 176 12.64 25.66 15.68
CA ALA A 176 11.90 26.34 16.74
C ALA A 176 11.95 25.56 18.07
N ILE A 177 11.86 24.23 18.02
CA ILE A 177 11.99 23.37 19.20
C ILE A 177 13.36 23.49 19.87
N ALA A 178 14.44 23.57 19.10
CA ALA A 178 15.78 23.72 19.67
C ALA A 178 15.90 25.00 20.51
N LEU A 179 15.33 26.11 20.01
CA LEU A 179 15.26 27.36 20.75
C LEU A 179 14.33 27.26 21.97
N LEU A 180 13.13 26.70 21.79
CA LEU A 180 12.16 26.53 22.88
C LEU A 180 12.70 25.66 24.03
N LYS A 181 13.54 24.65 23.76
CA LYS A 181 14.19 23.85 24.81
C LYS A 181 15.01 24.72 25.77
N ASN A 182 15.72 25.72 25.25
CA ASN A 182 16.50 26.64 26.09
C ASN A 182 15.56 27.58 26.85
N LEU A 183 14.55 28.13 26.18
CA LEU A 183 13.58 29.04 26.80
C LEU A 183 12.74 28.38 27.91
N VAL A 184 12.49 27.07 27.82
CA VAL A 184 11.83 26.31 28.89
C VAL A 184 12.72 26.20 30.12
N LYS A 185 14.03 25.98 29.94
CA LYS A 185 15.00 25.96 31.05
C LYS A 185 15.13 27.32 31.74
N GLU A 186 14.90 28.39 31.00
CA GLU A 186 14.85 29.76 31.52
C GLU A 186 13.48 30.12 32.14
N GLU A 187 12.56 29.16 32.27
CA GLU A 187 11.22 29.33 32.85
C GLU A 187 10.38 30.44 32.20
N ARG A 188 10.65 30.74 30.91
CA ARG A 188 9.94 31.80 30.17
C ARG A 188 8.45 31.47 30.03
N SER A 189 7.62 32.51 29.98
CA SER A 189 6.19 32.32 29.71
C SER A 189 5.93 31.92 28.26
N LEU A 190 4.82 31.22 28.00
CA LEU A 190 4.44 30.81 26.63
C LEU A 190 4.29 32.00 25.67
N SER A 191 3.81 33.14 26.18
CA SER A 191 3.65 34.38 25.42
C SER A 191 4.99 35.04 25.08
N GLU A 192 5.97 34.92 25.97
CA GLU A 192 7.32 35.43 25.75
C GLU A 192 8.10 34.55 24.77
N MET A 193 8.00 33.22 24.92
CA MET A 193 8.53 32.26 23.95
C MET A 193 8.00 32.50 22.54
N ALA A 194 6.71 32.81 22.40
CA ALA A 194 6.10 33.15 21.11
C ALA A 194 6.69 34.44 20.51
N ARG A 195 6.89 35.47 21.34
CA ARG A 195 7.54 36.73 20.91
C ARG A 195 8.96 36.49 20.43
N ILE A 196 9.75 35.72 21.18
CA ILE A 196 11.14 35.38 20.82
C ILE A 196 11.20 34.58 19.51
N LEU A 197 10.33 33.59 19.33
CA LEU A 197 10.24 32.87 18.05
C LEU A 197 9.93 33.81 16.88
N ASN A 198 9.01 34.75 17.06
CA ASN A 198 8.66 35.69 16.00
C ASN A 198 9.78 36.69 15.70
N SER A 199 10.51 37.18 16.70
CA SER A 199 11.64 38.10 16.50
C SER A 199 12.82 37.42 15.80
N GLU A 200 13.06 36.14 16.09
CA GLU A 200 14.08 35.30 15.44
C GLU A 200 13.67 34.83 14.04
N GLY A 201 12.53 35.29 13.52
CA GLY A 201 12.07 35.01 12.16
C GLY A 201 11.41 33.64 11.96
N PHE A 202 11.03 32.94 13.03
CA PHE A 202 10.29 31.68 12.91
C PHE A 202 8.85 31.95 12.49
N LEU A 203 8.38 31.17 11.50
CA LEU A 203 7.01 31.18 11.00
C LEU A 203 6.36 29.81 11.16
N THR A 204 5.06 29.81 11.41
CA THR A 204 4.26 28.58 11.45
C THR A 204 4.22 27.91 10.07
N SER A 205 3.72 26.67 10.00
CA SER A 205 3.56 25.94 8.72
C SER A 205 2.69 26.64 7.67
N LYS A 206 1.90 27.63 8.08
CA LYS A 206 1.07 28.47 7.21
C LYS A 206 1.71 29.83 6.88
N GLY A 207 2.95 30.08 7.32
CA GLY A 207 3.64 31.35 7.13
C GLY A 207 3.21 32.46 8.09
N CYS A 208 2.44 32.15 9.13
CA CYS A 208 1.98 33.13 10.12
C CYS A 208 2.90 33.18 11.35
N GLN A 209 2.84 34.27 12.11
CA GLN A 209 3.50 34.39 13.43
C GLN A 209 2.99 33.34 14.44
N PHE A 210 3.87 32.94 15.34
CA PHE A 210 3.58 32.07 16.48
C PHE A 210 2.76 32.79 17.55
N ARG A 211 1.75 32.09 18.07
CA ARG A 211 0.97 32.46 19.27
C ARG A 211 1.33 31.55 20.44
N ALA A 212 1.05 32.00 21.67
CA ALA A 212 1.29 31.21 22.89
C ALA A 212 0.65 29.81 22.86
N SER A 213 -0.55 29.68 22.29
CA SER A 213 -1.22 28.38 22.11
C SER A 213 -0.47 27.44 21.17
N GLN A 214 0.15 27.97 20.12
CA GLN A 214 0.96 27.18 19.18
C GLN A 214 2.27 26.72 19.82
N VAL A 215 2.87 27.57 20.67
CA VAL A 215 4.04 27.19 21.49
C VAL A 215 3.68 26.06 22.44
N SER A 216 2.56 26.16 23.16
CA SER A 216 2.07 25.09 24.04
C SER A 216 1.88 23.77 23.28
N ILE A 217 1.23 23.81 22.12
CA ILE A 217 1.04 22.63 21.26
C ILE A 217 2.39 22.04 20.82
N LEU A 218 3.37 22.88 20.49
CA LEU A 218 4.71 22.43 20.10
C LEU A 218 5.44 21.77 21.27
N LEU A 219 5.39 22.36 22.47
CA LEU A 219 6.04 21.83 23.67
C LEU A 219 5.44 20.49 24.10
N LYS A 220 4.10 20.39 24.14
CA LYS A 220 3.39 19.13 24.44
C LYS A 220 3.73 18.04 23.42
N ARG A 221 3.80 18.40 22.13
CA ARG A 221 4.12 17.47 21.04
C ARG A 221 5.51 16.85 21.15
N TYR A 222 6.46 17.57 21.76
CA TYR A 222 7.85 17.12 21.92
C TYR A 222 8.20 16.75 23.37
N ASN A 223 7.19 16.59 24.24
CA ASN A 223 7.33 16.26 25.66
C ASN A 223 8.30 17.19 26.41
N LEU A 224 8.25 18.49 26.12
CA LEU A 224 9.12 19.49 26.75
C LEU A 224 8.45 20.23 27.91
N LYS A 225 7.14 20.04 28.08
CA LYS A 225 6.36 20.58 29.19
C LYS A 225 5.12 19.71 29.35
N GLU A 226 4.96 19.10 30.53
CA GLU A 226 3.70 18.47 30.94
C GLU A 226 2.82 19.53 31.63
N ASP A 227 1.51 19.30 31.63
CA ASP A 227 0.50 20.25 32.11
C ASP A 227 0.75 20.70 33.57
#